data_AF-A0A4Y2QDP9-F1
#
_entry.id   AF-A0A4Y2QDP9-F1
#
_cell.length_a   1.000
_cell.length_b   1.000
_cell.length_c   1.000
_cell.angle_alpha   90.00
_cell.angle_beta   90.00
_cell.angle_gamma   90.00
#
_symmetry.space_group_name_H-M   'P 1'
#
loop_
_entity.id
_entity.type
_entity.pdbx_description
1 polymer ?
#
loop_
_entity_poly.entity_id
_entity_poly.type
_entity_poly.pdbx_seq_one_letter_code
_entity_poly.pdbx_strand_id
1 'polypeptide(L)'
;MIASVGIPTNSKSKTSSADPNLRSRCEGRGKTKDLPTLGTRVEARNEARNPPFWGRLMLVSLFYLKSEIRSAALSTWQDNWDNGETGRSTQDIVSRFSNTPVGWNREETMFVTGHGFFPSYLHRFNLRAHDNCSCGEKGDPMHYATKCRFTLSWHFQTPTVSLKLQWLKNVSRITQEADFDS
;
A
#
# COMPACT_ATOMS: atom_id res chain seq x y z
N MET A 1 -15.19 0.45 -44.09
CA MET A 1 -14.14 -0.34 -44.75
C MET A 1 -13.08 -0.63 -43.71
N ILE A 2 -12.91 -1.91 -43.36
CA ILE A 2 -12.06 -2.41 -42.27
C ILE A 2 -10.67 -2.68 -42.85
N ALA A 3 -9.62 -2.16 -42.23
CA ALA A 3 -8.24 -2.56 -42.49
C ALA A 3 -7.58 -2.93 -41.16
N SER A 4 -7.46 -4.23 -40.91
CA SER A 4 -6.67 -4.81 -39.84
C SER A 4 -5.25 -5.04 -40.36
N VAL A 5 -4.23 -4.44 -39.73
CA VAL A 5 -2.83 -4.77 -39.99
C VAL A 5 -2.05 -4.87 -38.67
N GLY A 6 -1.75 -6.13 -38.31
CA GLY A 6 -0.43 -6.59 -37.86
C GLY A 6 0.13 -6.12 -36.52
N ILE A 7 0.01 -6.96 -35.49
CA ILE A 7 0.83 -6.94 -34.27
C ILE A 7 2.13 -7.73 -34.53
N PRO A 8 3.33 -7.15 -34.30
CA PRO A 8 4.55 -7.94 -34.15
C PRO A 8 4.75 -8.32 -32.67
N THR A 9 4.75 -9.63 -32.39
CA THR A 9 5.20 -10.22 -31.11
C THR A 9 6.67 -10.63 -31.19
N ASN A 10 7.48 -10.24 -30.20
CA ASN A 10 8.80 -10.82 -29.92
C ASN A 10 8.99 -10.81 -28.38
N SER A 11 8.70 -11.91 -27.68
CA SER A 11 9.61 -13.01 -27.30
C SER A 11 10.79 -12.64 -26.37
N LYS A 12 10.62 -13.08 -25.12
CA LYS A 12 11.62 -13.64 -24.18
C LYS A 12 12.68 -12.70 -23.60
N SER A 13 12.47 -12.28 -22.36
CA SER A 13 13.54 -12.15 -21.37
C SER A 13 13.28 -13.14 -20.22
N LYS A 14 14.24 -14.04 -20.00
CA LYS A 14 14.24 -15.03 -18.92
C LYS A 14 14.60 -14.34 -17.60
N THR A 15 13.74 -14.47 -16.60
CA THR A 15 14.06 -14.31 -15.18
C THR A 15 14.81 -15.56 -14.71
N SER A 16 16.03 -15.39 -14.17
CA SER A 16 16.74 -16.48 -13.50
C SER A 16 16.20 -16.61 -12.07
N SER A 17 15.63 -17.79 -11.83
CA SER A 17 14.97 -18.25 -10.62
C SER A 17 15.96 -18.48 -9.46
N ALA A 18 15.41 -18.33 -8.26
CA ALA A 18 16.00 -18.57 -6.94
C ALA A 18 16.62 -19.97 -6.78
N ASP A 19 17.69 -20.01 -5.97
CA ASP A 19 18.35 -21.20 -5.43
C ASP A 19 17.52 -21.79 -4.26
N PRO A 20 17.01 -23.03 -4.33
CA PRO A 20 16.22 -23.62 -3.25
C PRO A 20 16.92 -24.88 -2.72
N ASN A 21 17.92 -24.75 -1.86
CA ASN A 21 18.45 -25.91 -1.13
C ASN A 21 19.14 -25.51 0.18
N LEU A 22 18.43 -25.57 1.30
CA LEU A 22 18.96 -25.99 2.61
C LEU A 22 17.80 -26.37 3.52
N ARG A 23 17.28 -27.59 3.34
CA ARG A 23 16.40 -28.27 4.31
C ARG A 23 17.00 -29.64 4.60
N SER A 24 17.80 -29.76 5.66
CA SER A 24 18.27 -31.06 6.12
C SER A 24 17.16 -31.76 6.91
N ARG A 25 16.57 -32.75 6.25
CA ARG A 25 15.58 -33.68 6.81
C ARG A 25 16.31 -34.79 7.56
N CYS A 26 16.10 -34.89 8.87
CA CYS A 26 16.60 -35.98 9.69
C CYS A 26 15.61 -37.15 9.69
N GLU A 27 16.02 -38.30 9.16
CA GLU A 27 15.46 -39.63 9.41
C GLU A 27 16.71 -40.50 9.75
N GLY A 28 16.87 -41.23 10.85
CA GLY A 28 15.97 -41.99 11.70
C GLY A 28 16.22 -43.48 11.42
N ARG A 29 16.73 -44.26 12.43
CA ARG A 29 16.36 -45.68 12.73
C ARG A 29 17.44 -46.51 13.46
N GLY A 30 17.00 -47.19 14.53
CA GLY A 30 17.57 -48.41 15.14
C GLY A 30 18.06 -48.20 16.59
N LYS A 31 17.60 -48.89 17.64
CA LYS A 31 16.93 -50.19 17.80
C LYS A 31 16.18 -50.25 19.15
N THR A 32 15.09 -51.00 19.17
CA THR A 32 14.29 -51.41 20.33
C THR A 32 14.95 -52.57 21.10
N LYS A 33 14.85 -52.54 22.44
CA LYS A 33 14.80 -53.73 23.32
C LYS A 33 13.97 -53.36 24.55
N ASP A 34 12.91 -54.12 24.83
CA ASP A 34 11.97 -53.91 25.92
C ASP A 34 12.33 -54.69 27.21
N LEU A 35 12.18 -53.98 28.35
CA LEU A 35 11.71 -54.30 29.74
C LEU A 35 12.24 -55.52 30.56
N PRO A 36 12.21 -55.51 31.93
CA PRO A 36 11.03 -55.17 32.77
C PRO A 36 11.22 -54.28 34.03
N THR A 37 10.05 -53.79 34.46
CA THR A 37 9.57 -52.93 35.57
C THR A 37 9.98 -53.31 37.01
N LEU A 38 10.27 -52.33 37.90
CA LEU A 38 9.45 -51.88 39.06
C LEU A 38 10.17 -50.90 40.00
N GLY A 39 9.46 -49.85 40.45
CA GLY A 39 9.82 -48.94 41.57
C GLY A 39 10.09 -47.50 41.11
N THR A 40 9.55 -46.44 41.69
CA THR A 40 8.68 -46.21 42.86
C THR A 40 7.80 -45.00 42.52
N ARG A 41 6.56 -45.01 43.00
CA ARG A 41 5.64 -43.88 42.87
C ARG A 41 6.19 -42.69 43.67
N VAL A 42 6.75 -41.70 42.99
CA VAL A 42 6.99 -40.36 43.55
C VAL A 42 5.81 -39.48 43.16
N GLU A 43 5.06 -39.04 44.15
CA GLU A 43 4.04 -38.00 43.98
C GLU A 43 4.69 -36.75 43.39
N ALA A 44 4.34 -36.44 42.14
CA ALA A 44 4.62 -35.14 41.56
C ALA A 44 3.72 -34.12 42.27
N ARG A 45 4.25 -33.47 43.30
CA ARG A 45 3.70 -32.20 43.80
C ARG A 45 3.66 -31.23 42.61
N ASN A 46 2.45 -30.97 42.14
CA ASN A 46 2.10 -29.92 41.21
C ASN A 46 2.27 -28.56 41.90
N GLU A 47 3.52 -28.15 42.06
CA GLU A 47 3.86 -26.77 42.33
C GLU A 47 3.40 -25.97 41.10
N ALA A 48 2.23 -25.34 41.20
CA ALA A 48 1.80 -24.30 40.28
C ALA A 48 2.81 -23.16 40.40
N ARG A 49 3.94 -23.29 39.68
CA ARG A 49 4.94 -22.23 39.54
C ARG A 49 4.23 -21.06 38.88
N ASN A 50 3.74 -20.15 39.71
CA ASN A 50 3.42 -18.80 39.31
C ASN A 50 4.65 -18.31 38.53
N PRO A 51 4.52 -17.92 37.25
CA PRO A 51 5.68 -17.59 36.43
C PRO A 51 6.50 -16.52 37.15
N PRO A 52 7.85 -16.62 37.14
CA PRO A 52 8.69 -15.70 37.88
C PRO A 52 8.32 -14.27 37.49
N PHE A 53 8.25 -13.39 38.49
CA PHE A 53 7.91 -11.96 38.37
C PHE A 53 8.60 -11.25 37.17
N TRP A 54 9.80 -11.72 36.83
CA TRP A 54 10.58 -11.37 35.64
C TRP A 54 9.83 -11.50 34.29
N GLY A 55 8.98 -12.52 34.12
CA GLY A 55 8.18 -12.72 32.91
C GLY A 55 7.07 -11.69 32.74
N ARG A 56 6.57 -11.10 33.84
CA ARG A 56 5.53 -10.06 33.82
C ARG A 56 6.12 -8.65 33.62
N LEU A 57 7.32 -8.40 34.14
CA LEU A 57 8.10 -7.17 33.89
C LEU A 57 8.62 -7.07 32.45
N MET A 58 8.99 -8.19 31.80
CA MET A 58 9.42 -8.18 30.41
C MET A 58 8.29 -7.84 29.41
N LEU A 59 7.03 -8.14 29.73
CA LEU A 59 5.89 -7.79 28.86
C LEU A 59 5.52 -6.30 28.93
N VAL A 60 5.75 -5.66 30.09
CA VAL A 60 5.70 -4.19 30.23
C VAL A 60 6.90 -3.52 29.49
N SER A 61 7.91 -4.29 29.07
CA SER A 61 9.12 -3.77 28.41
C SER A 61 9.08 -3.77 26.87
N LEU A 62 8.40 -4.69 26.18
CA LEU A 62 8.42 -4.70 24.70
C LEU A 62 7.24 -3.96 24.06
N PHE A 63 6.03 -4.10 24.61
CA PHE A 63 4.84 -3.47 24.05
C PHE A 63 4.91 -1.95 24.17
N TYR A 64 5.37 -1.46 25.33
CA TYR A 64 5.60 -0.04 25.59
C TYR A 64 6.69 0.54 24.67
N LEU A 65 7.85 -0.11 24.55
CA LEU A 65 8.89 0.35 23.62
C LEU A 65 8.40 0.38 22.17
N LYS A 66 7.62 -0.63 21.74
CA LYS A 66 7.01 -0.64 20.40
C LYS A 66 6.01 0.50 20.22
N SER A 67 5.21 0.84 21.23
CA SER A 67 4.27 1.96 21.14
C SER A 67 4.99 3.30 21.09
N GLU A 68 6.03 3.50 21.91
CA GLU A 68 6.82 4.74 21.91
C GLU A 68 7.53 4.95 20.57
N ILE A 69 8.19 3.91 20.03
CA ILE A 69 8.85 3.99 18.73
C ILE A 69 7.84 4.31 17.62
N ARG A 70 6.68 3.63 17.64
CA ARG A 70 5.64 3.86 16.63
C ARG A 70 5.05 5.27 16.76
N SER A 71 4.87 5.77 17.97
CA SER A 71 4.39 7.13 18.25
C SER A 71 5.38 8.19 17.76
N ALA A 72 6.66 8.05 18.11
CA ALA A 72 7.72 8.93 17.66
C ALA A 72 7.84 8.95 16.13
N ALA A 73 7.81 7.77 15.49
CA ALA A 73 7.83 7.66 14.04
C ALA A 73 6.62 8.35 13.39
N LEU A 74 5.40 8.13 13.91
CA LEU A 74 4.20 8.79 13.42
C LEU A 74 4.30 10.32 13.55
N SER A 75 4.83 10.82 14.67
CA SER A 75 5.05 12.25 14.88
C SER A 75 6.02 12.80 13.84
N THR A 76 7.19 12.18 13.66
CA THR A 76 8.17 12.64 12.66
C THR A 76 7.62 12.59 11.24
N TRP A 77 6.87 11.54 10.89
CA TRP A 77 6.22 11.45 9.58
C TRP A 77 5.14 12.50 9.39
N GLN A 78 4.33 12.77 10.42
CA GLN A 78 3.33 13.85 10.40
C GLN A 78 4.00 15.22 10.24
N ASP A 79 5.08 15.50 10.97
CA ASP A 79 5.82 16.76 10.85
C ASP A 79 6.38 16.95 9.43
N ASN A 80 6.96 15.89 8.85
CA ASN A 80 7.43 15.92 7.46
C ASN A 80 6.28 16.08 6.46
N TRP A 81 5.13 15.48 6.74
CA TRP A 81 3.92 15.60 5.91
C TRP A 81 3.36 17.02 5.94
N ASP A 82 3.32 17.64 7.13
CA ASP A 82 2.77 18.99 7.32
C ASP A 82 3.63 20.07 6.67
N ASN A 83 4.96 19.93 6.80
CA ASN A 83 5.94 20.88 6.29
C ASN A 83 6.41 20.59 4.85
N GLY A 84 6.01 19.45 4.28
CA GLY A 84 6.39 19.06 2.92
C GLY A 84 5.73 19.94 1.84
N GLU A 85 6.50 20.27 0.80
CA GLU A 85 6.00 21.03 -0.37
C GLU A 85 5.42 20.13 -1.48
N THR A 86 5.80 18.85 -1.51
CA THR A 86 5.33 17.90 -2.53
C THR A 86 4.05 17.21 -2.09
N GLY A 87 3.15 16.91 -3.03
CA GLY A 87 1.96 16.10 -2.74
C GLY A 87 0.84 16.86 -2.00
N ARG A 88 0.83 18.21 -2.05
CA ARG A 88 -0.17 19.04 -1.36
C ARG A 88 -1.63 18.66 -1.66
N SER A 89 -1.94 18.27 -2.90
CA SER A 89 -3.29 17.80 -3.24
C SER A 89 -3.70 16.54 -2.46
N THR A 90 -2.74 15.65 -2.18
CA THR A 90 -2.96 14.44 -1.38
C THR A 90 -3.11 14.79 0.09
N GLN A 91 -2.29 15.72 0.61
CA GLN A 91 -2.39 16.22 1.98
C GLN A 91 -3.70 16.95 2.26
N ASP A 92 -4.23 17.70 1.30
CA ASP A 92 -5.50 18.38 1.49
C ASP A 92 -6.65 17.36 1.74
N ILE A 93 -6.55 16.18 1.12
CA ILE A 93 -7.52 15.08 1.30
C ILE A 93 -7.18 14.25 2.55
N VAL A 94 -5.91 13.89 2.71
CA VAL A 94 -5.36 13.06 3.79
C VAL A 94 -4.48 13.96 4.66
N SER A 95 -5.13 14.72 5.53
CA SER A 95 -4.45 15.71 6.37
C SER A 95 -3.65 15.10 7.52
N ARG A 96 -3.95 13.85 7.90
CA ARG A 96 -3.23 13.12 8.94
C ARG A 96 -2.56 11.89 8.36
N PHE A 97 -1.26 11.79 8.60
CA PHE A 97 -0.51 10.58 8.35
C PHE A 97 -1.01 9.48 9.29
N SER A 98 -1.24 8.30 8.74
CA SER A 98 -1.61 7.12 9.50
C SER A 98 -1.05 5.88 8.81
N ASN A 99 -0.92 4.79 9.57
CA ASN A 99 -0.48 3.51 9.02
C ASN A 99 -1.62 2.75 8.34
N THR A 100 -2.84 3.28 8.34
CA THR A 100 -3.99 2.70 7.66
C THR A 100 -4.06 3.22 6.23
N PRO A 101 -4.14 2.34 5.22
CA PRO A 101 -4.33 2.77 3.84
C PRO A 101 -5.69 3.47 3.69
N VAL A 102 -5.75 4.49 2.84
CA VAL A 102 -6.94 5.34 2.64
C VAL A 102 -8.06 4.61 1.87
N GLY A 103 -7.79 3.39 1.39
CA GLY A 103 -8.76 2.59 0.64
C GLY A 103 -8.96 3.03 -0.81
N TRP A 104 -8.10 3.92 -1.34
CA TRP A 104 -8.20 4.35 -2.73
C TRP A 104 -7.87 3.22 -3.70
N ASN A 105 -8.68 3.10 -4.75
CA ASN A 105 -8.32 2.25 -5.88
C ASN A 105 -7.17 2.89 -6.70
N ARG A 106 -6.72 2.17 -7.72
CA ARG A 106 -5.55 2.59 -8.52
C ARG A 106 -5.81 3.89 -9.26
N GLU A 107 -7.01 4.06 -9.81
CA GLU A 107 -7.44 5.20 -10.62
C GLU A 107 -7.60 6.46 -9.75
N GLU A 108 -8.22 6.32 -8.57
CA GLU A 108 -8.32 7.36 -7.55
C GLU A 108 -6.95 7.82 -7.07
N THR A 109 -6.07 6.86 -6.78
CA THR A 109 -4.69 7.15 -6.36
C THR A 109 -3.97 7.95 -7.45
N MET A 110 -4.06 7.53 -8.71
CA MET A 110 -3.48 8.25 -9.85
C MET A 110 -4.06 9.66 -9.99
N PHE A 111 -5.38 9.79 -9.87
CA PHE A 111 -6.07 11.06 -10.01
C PHE A 111 -5.69 12.07 -8.93
N VAL A 112 -5.80 11.70 -7.65
CA VAL A 112 -5.56 12.59 -6.49
C VAL A 112 -4.09 13.03 -6.41
N THR A 113 -3.18 12.09 -6.63
CA THR A 113 -1.74 12.37 -6.58
C THR A 113 -1.24 13.04 -7.86
N GLY A 114 -2.05 13.02 -8.92
CA GLY A 114 -1.65 13.40 -10.27
C GLY A 114 -0.56 12.51 -10.86
N HIS A 115 -0.48 11.25 -10.41
CA HIS A 115 0.42 10.23 -10.96
C HIS A 115 -0.21 9.49 -12.14
N GLY A 116 0.63 8.80 -12.91
CA GLY A 116 0.19 7.93 -14.00
C GLY A 116 0.51 8.52 -15.36
N PHE A 117 -0.30 8.21 -16.38
CA PHE A 117 -0.08 8.62 -17.76
C PHE A 117 -0.56 10.05 -18.06
N PHE A 118 -0.59 10.92 -17.06
CA PHE A 118 -0.88 12.34 -17.28
C PHE A 118 0.34 13.02 -17.92
N PRO A 119 0.19 13.71 -19.05
CA PRO A 119 1.25 14.50 -19.66
C PRO A 119 2.02 15.39 -18.68
N SER A 120 1.32 16.05 -17.75
CA SER A 120 1.96 16.90 -16.73
C SER A 120 2.85 16.13 -15.76
N TYR A 121 2.45 14.92 -15.39
CA TYR A 121 3.26 14.02 -14.58
C TYR A 121 4.50 13.56 -15.33
N LEU A 122 4.31 13.02 -16.55
CA LEU A 122 5.41 12.50 -17.37
C LEU A 122 6.44 13.59 -17.71
N HIS A 123 5.98 14.81 -17.95
CA HIS A 123 6.86 15.95 -18.19
C HIS A 123 7.74 16.27 -16.97
N ARG A 124 7.16 16.28 -15.76
CA ARG A 124 7.90 16.52 -14.51
C ARG A 124 9.04 15.50 -14.28
N PHE A 125 8.88 14.28 -14.76
CA PHE A 125 9.91 13.22 -14.68
C PHE A 125 10.80 13.14 -15.93
N ASN A 126 10.75 14.13 -16.82
CA ASN A 126 11.50 14.16 -18.08
C ASN A 126 11.26 12.94 -18.99
N LEU A 127 10.12 12.26 -18.83
CA LEU A 127 9.69 11.15 -19.68
C LEU A 127 8.96 11.65 -20.93
N ARG A 128 8.58 12.92 -20.96
CA ARG A 128 7.95 13.60 -22.09
C ARG A 128 8.45 15.04 -22.22
N ALA A 129 8.57 15.52 -23.45
CA ALA A 129 9.07 16.85 -23.76
C ALA A 129 8.15 17.99 -23.30
N HIS A 130 6.83 17.76 -23.25
CA HIS A 130 5.84 18.78 -22.89
C HIS A 130 4.71 18.19 -22.04
N ASP A 131 4.03 19.03 -21.27
CA ASP A 131 2.90 18.66 -20.40
C ASP A 131 1.53 18.73 -21.09
N ASN A 132 1.48 18.93 -22.40
CA ASN A 132 0.21 19.13 -23.10
C ASN A 132 -0.55 17.82 -23.36
N CYS A 133 -1.87 17.88 -23.20
CA CYS A 133 -2.85 16.93 -23.73
C CYS A 133 -2.89 17.03 -25.27
N SER A 134 -3.35 15.97 -25.93
CA SER A 134 -3.59 15.95 -27.38
C SER A 134 -4.63 16.98 -27.86
N CYS A 135 -5.34 17.66 -26.95
CA CYS A 135 -6.23 18.76 -27.28
C CYS A 135 -5.55 20.14 -27.22
N GLY A 136 -4.26 20.21 -26.87
CA GLY A 136 -3.47 21.44 -26.83
C GLY A 136 -3.33 22.07 -25.44
N GLU A 137 -4.23 21.77 -24.50
CA GLU A 137 -4.21 22.28 -23.12
C GLU A 137 -3.29 21.45 -22.22
N LYS A 138 -2.98 21.95 -21.02
CA LYS A 138 -2.21 21.20 -20.02
C LYS A 138 -2.90 19.88 -19.66
N GLY A 139 -2.19 18.76 -19.81
CA GLY A 139 -2.69 17.42 -19.56
C GLY A 139 -2.53 17.01 -18.10
N ASP A 140 -3.18 17.73 -17.19
CA ASP A 140 -3.30 17.36 -15.78
C ASP A 140 -4.64 16.66 -15.46
N PRO A 141 -4.77 16.00 -14.29
CA PRO A 141 -5.99 15.25 -13.96
C PRO A 141 -7.25 16.13 -13.97
N MET A 142 -7.15 17.39 -13.51
CA MET A 142 -8.29 18.30 -13.48
C MET A 142 -8.79 18.61 -14.89
N HIS A 143 -7.88 18.81 -15.85
CA HIS A 143 -8.24 19.01 -17.25
C HIS A 143 -9.06 17.83 -17.80
N TYR A 144 -8.61 16.59 -17.59
CA TYR A 144 -9.35 15.41 -18.04
C TYR A 144 -10.70 15.24 -17.35
N ALA A 145 -10.79 15.58 -16.06
CA ALA A 145 -12.03 15.44 -15.31
C ALA A 145 -13.08 16.51 -15.63
N THR A 146 -12.71 17.65 -16.23
CA THR A 146 -13.61 18.81 -16.28
C THR A 146 -13.71 19.53 -17.62
N LYS A 147 -12.70 19.41 -18.51
CA LYS A 147 -12.56 20.28 -19.69
C LYS A 147 -12.10 19.58 -20.97
N CYS A 148 -11.46 18.41 -20.89
CA CYS A 148 -10.88 17.77 -22.07
C CYS A 148 -11.94 17.34 -23.09
N ARG A 149 -11.77 17.75 -24.35
CA ARG A 149 -12.69 17.36 -25.43
C ARG A 149 -12.82 15.85 -25.64
N PHE A 150 -11.83 15.07 -25.20
CA PHE A 150 -11.81 13.62 -25.37
C PHE A 150 -12.52 12.85 -24.25
N THR A 151 -12.87 13.51 -23.14
CA THR A 151 -13.53 12.90 -21.98
C THR A 151 -14.87 13.56 -21.65
N LEU A 152 -15.49 14.25 -22.63
CA LEU A 152 -16.73 15.02 -22.46
C LEU A 152 -17.86 14.23 -21.78
N SER A 153 -18.02 12.94 -22.11
CA SER A 153 -19.07 12.07 -21.54
C SER A 153 -18.87 11.76 -20.05
N TRP A 154 -17.67 11.99 -19.52
CA TRP A 154 -17.26 11.65 -18.16
C TRP A 154 -16.88 12.90 -17.35
N HIS A 155 -17.22 14.08 -17.85
CA HIS A 155 -16.89 15.32 -17.16
C HIS A 155 -17.70 15.47 -15.88
N PHE A 156 -16.97 15.78 -14.81
CA PHE A 156 -17.52 16.38 -13.61
C PHE A 156 -17.64 17.89 -13.81
N GLN A 157 -18.53 18.50 -13.04
CA GLN A 157 -18.64 19.96 -13.00
C GLN A 157 -17.32 20.58 -12.53
N THR A 158 -16.83 21.59 -13.24
CA THR A 158 -15.59 22.29 -12.84
C THR A 158 -15.81 22.97 -11.49
N PRO A 159 -15.01 22.69 -10.46
CA PRO A 159 -15.15 23.35 -9.17
C PRO A 159 -14.63 24.80 -9.24
N THR A 160 -15.20 25.66 -8.39
CA THR A 160 -14.56 26.94 -8.08
C THR A 160 -13.27 26.70 -7.29
N VAL A 161 -12.35 27.67 -7.33
CA VAL A 161 -11.05 27.56 -6.63
C VAL A 161 -11.26 27.28 -5.13
N SER A 162 -12.23 27.93 -4.50
CA SER A 162 -12.56 27.74 -3.08
C SER A 162 -13.13 26.36 -2.75
N LEU A 163 -13.79 25.70 -3.69
CA LEU A 163 -14.44 24.39 -3.48
C LEU A 163 -13.63 23.21 -4.04
N LYS A 164 -12.43 23.46 -4.61
CA LYS A 164 -11.61 22.44 -5.24
C LYS A 164 -11.36 21.22 -4.34
N LEU A 165 -11.07 21.45 -3.05
CA LEU A 165 -10.81 20.37 -2.11
C LEU A 165 -12.05 19.52 -1.82
N GLN A 166 -13.18 20.18 -1.54
CA GLN A 166 -14.43 19.47 -1.29
C GLN A 166 -14.86 18.67 -2.51
N TRP A 167 -14.66 19.23 -3.69
CA TRP A 167 -14.90 18.55 -4.96
C TRP A 167 -14.03 17.31 -5.12
N LEU A 168 -12.72 17.38 -4.81
CA LEU A 168 -11.83 16.22 -4.88
C LEU A 168 -12.30 15.10 -3.94
N LYS A 169 -12.68 15.43 -2.71
CA LYS A 169 -13.24 14.47 -1.74
C LYS A 169 -14.52 13.81 -2.26
N ASN A 170 -15.39 14.58 -2.91
CA ASN A 170 -16.64 14.05 -3.47
C ASN A 170 -16.38 13.12 -4.65
N VAL A 171 -15.48 13.49 -5.56
CA VAL A 171 -15.10 12.64 -6.71
C VAL A 171 -14.55 11.30 -6.22
N SER A 172 -13.62 11.33 -5.25
CA SER A 172 -13.06 10.10 -4.65
C SER A 172 -14.08 9.24 -3.90
N ARG A 173 -15.20 9.82 -3.43
CA ARG A 173 -16.25 9.05 -2.75
C ARG A 173 -17.20 8.38 -3.76
N ILE A 174 -17.55 9.08 -4.83
CA ILE A 174 -18.47 8.57 -5.88
C ILE A 174 -17.88 7.32 -6.54
N THR A 175 -16.57 7.31 -6.78
CA THR A 175 -15.88 6.17 -7.38
C THR A 175 -15.84 4.94 -6.48
N GLN A 176 -15.93 5.08 -5.16
CA GLN A 176 -16.01 3.95 -4.21
C GLN A 176 -17.41 3.34 -4.12
N GLU A 177 -18.46 4.13 -4.37
CA GLU A 177 -19.86 3.67 -4.36
C GLU A 177 -20.22 2.92 -5.66
N ALA A 178 -19.58 3.24 -6.79
CA ALA A 178 -19.82 2.59 -8.07
C ALA A 178 -19.30 1.14 -8.15
N ASP A 179 -18.35 0.76 -7.29
CA ASP A 179 -17.77 -0.59 -7.25
C ASP A 179 -18.60 -1.60 -6.43
N PHE A 180 -19.72 -1.18 -5.81
CA PHE A 180 -20.60 -2.06 -5.04
C PHE A 180 -21.85 -2.56 -5.80
N ASP A 181 -22.09 -2.04 -7.00
CA ASP A 181 -23.28 -2.36 -7.83
C ASP A 181 -22.93 -3.09 -9.16
N SER A 182 -21.73 -3.69 -9.29
CA SER A 182 -21.33 -4.50 -10.45
C SER A 182 -20.95 -5.93 -10.09
#